data_AF-A0A2V9N4N5-F1
#
_entry.id   AF-A0A2V9N4N5-F1
#
_cell.length_a   1.000
_cell.length_b   1.000
_cell.length_c   1.000
_cell.angle_alpha   90.00
_cell.angle_beta   90.00
_cell.angle_gamma   90.00
#
_symmetry.space_group_name_H-M   'P 1'
#
loop_
_entity.id
_entity.type
_entity.pdbx_description
1 polymer ?
#
loop_
_entity_poly.entity_id
_entity_poly.type
_entity_poly.pdbx_seq_one_letter_code
_entity_poly.pdbx_strand_id
1 'polypeptide(L)'
;VIAHHKYLDLALLWIPRESGQGTFAEPLASTASVSEGEPVFVIGHPEGLRFTLSTGIISRMENSTIQMSAPVSPGNSGGPVFDDRGELIAIVTSMVDKHGDPNAENLNFAVRADALLDESGWSFNKLGHKHLTDYLASAAPKTAIRAVNHP
;
A
#
# COMPACT_ATOMS: atom_id res chain seq x y z
N VAL A 1 -4.93 13.79 10.82
CA VAL A 1 -5.61 12.59 10.25
C VAL A 1 -6.96 13.02 9.70
N ILE A 2 -7.30 12.56 8.50
CA ILE A 2 -8.56 12.89 7.81
C ILE A 2 -9.54 11.72 7.73
N ALA A 3 -9.05 10.49 7.90
CA ALA A 3 -9.88 9.30 7.99
C ALA A 3 -9.16 8.17 8.74
N HIS A 4 -9.93 7.27 9.31
CA HIS A 4 -9.47 5.97 9.79
C HIS A 4 -10.29 4.87 9.13
N HIS A 5 -9.67 3.74 8.80
CA HIS A 5 -10.39 2.57 8.34
C HIS A 5 -11.02 1.85 9.55
N LYS A 6 -12.26 1.37 9.43
CA LYS A 6 -13.05 0.81 10.54
C LYS A 6 -12.54 -0.55 11.01
N TYR A 7 -11.94 -1.31 10.09
CA TYR A 7 -11.60 -2.73 10.30
C TYR A 7 -10.14 -3.07 10.02
N LEU A 8 -9.38 -2.13 9.46
CA LEU A 8 -8.01 -2.34 9.00
C LEU A 8 -7.12 -1.31 9.69
N ASP A 9 -5.85 -1.65 9.87
CA ASP A 9 -4.85 -0.79 10.48
C ASP A 9 -4.37 0.29 9.49
N LEU A 10 -5.29 1.16 9.08
CA LEU A 10 -5.05 2.23 8.11
C LEU A 10 -5.58 3.58 8.60
N ALA A 11 -4.79 4.62 8.35
CA ALA A 11 -5.16 6.00 8.58
C ALA A 11 -4.78 6.87 7.37
N LEU A 12 -5.65 7.79 6.98
CA LEU A 12 -5.36 8.79 5.96
C LEU A 12 -4.90 10.08 6.61
N LEU A 13 -3.76 10.59 6.16
CA LEU A 13 -3.19 11.86 6.59
C LEU A 13 -3.24 12.84 5.43
N TRP A 14 -3.68 14.06 5.71
CA TRP A 14 -3.55 15.16 4.78
C TRP A 14 -2.47 16.10 5.29
N ILE A 15 -1.48 16.39 4.45
CA ILE A 15 -0.39 17.31 4.74
C ILE A 15 -0.55 18.51 3.80
N PRO A 16 -0.82 19.72 4.33
CA PRO A 16 -0.85 20.92 3.51
C PRO A 16 0.47 21.12 2.79
N ARG A 17 0.40 21.42 1.50
CA ARG A 17 1.60 21.75 0.73
C ARG A 17 1.92 23.24 0.92
N GLU A 18 3.09 23.53 1.46
CA GLU A 18 3.55 24.91 1.67
C GLU A 18 4.07 25.56 0.38
N SER A 19 4.66 24.77 -0.52
CA SER A 19 5.18 25.25 -1.82
C SER A 19 5.28 24.14 -2.88
N GLY A 20 5.37 24.53 -4.15
CA GLY A 20 5.53 23.60 -5.29
C GLY A 20 4.22 23.14 -5.94
N GLN A 21 4.32 22.62 -7.16
CA GLN A 21 3.18 22.19 -8.00
C GLN A 21 3.18 20.68 -8.33
N GLY A 22 3.88 19.85 -7.54
CA GLY A 22 3.99 18.41 -7.84
C GLY A 22 2.64 17.71 -7.95
N THR A 23 2.35 17.13 -9.10
CA THR A 23 1.08 16.43 -9.37
C THR A 23 1.22 14.91 -9.33
N PHE A 24 2.40 14.40 -8.98
CA PHE A 24 2.62 12.96 -8.89
C PHE A 24 1.74 12.38 -7.77
N ALA A 25 0.94 11.39 -8.16
CA ALA A 25 0.21 10.50 -7.28
C ALA A 25 0.70 9.09 -7.57
N GLU A 26 1.02 8.35 -6.51
CA GLU A 26 1.48 6.97 -6.63
C GLU A 26 0.37 6.13 -7.28
N PRO A 27 0.62 5.45 -8.41
CA PRO A 27 -0.36 4.59 -9.04
C PRO A 27 -0.78 3.46 -8.12
N LEU A 28 -2.09 3.15 -8.12
CA LEU A 28 -2.62 1.96 -7.47
C LEU A 28 -2.70 0.81 -8.47
N ALA A 29 -2.18 -0.35 -8.09
CA ALA A 29 -2.34 -1.54 -8.89
C ALA A 29 -3.82 -1.95 -9.01
N SER A 30 -4.17 -2.62 -10.11
CA SER A 30 -5.49 -3.22 -10.24
C SER A 30 -5.63 -4.40 -9.28
N THR A 31 -6.81 -4.54 -8.65
CA THR A 31 -7.07 -5.69 -7.78
C THR A 31 -6.98 -7.04 -8.50
N ALA A 32 -7.20 -7.05 -9.82
CA ALA A 32 -7.11 -8.24 -10.65
C ALA A 32 -5.67 -8.61 -11.04
N SER A 33 -4.69 -7.73 -10.79
CA SER A 33 -3.29 -7.91 -11.19
C SER A 33 -2.36 -8.25 -10.02
N VAL A 34 -2.92 -8.70 -8.89
CA VAL A 34 -2.15 -9.07 -7.69
C VAL A 34 -2.40 -10.55 -7.38
N SER A 35 -1.35 -11.37 -7.43
CA SER A 35 -1.42 -12.82 -7.28
C SER A 35 -0.27 -13.41 -6.46
N GLU A 36 -0.50 -14.58 -5.86
CA GLU A 36 0.55 -15.32 -5.16
C GLU A 36 1.72 -15.65 -6.11
N GLY A 37 2.95 -15.58 -5.58
CA GLY A 37 4.19 -15.79 -6.33
C GLY A 37 4.72 -14.53 -7.04
N GLU A 38 3.95 -13.46 -7.14
CA GLU A 38 4.41 -12.22 -7.75
C GLU A 38 5.48 -11.53 -6.89
N PRO A 39 6.50 -10.91 -7.52
CA PRO A 39 7.54 -10.19 -6.81
C PRO A 39 6.99 -8.94 -6.13
N VAL A 40 7.53 -8.62 -4.95
CA VAL A 40 7.20 -7.42 -4.21
C VAL A 40 8.45 -6.66 -3.76
N PHE A 41 8.31 -5.35 -3.67
CA PHE A 41 9.33 -4.42 -3.18
C PHE A 41 8.76 -3.62 -2.01
N VAL A 42 9.49 -3.56 -0.91
CA VAL A 42 9.10 -2.82 0.29
C VAL A 42 10.14 -1.74 0.57
N ILE A 43 9.70 -0.51 0.75
CA ILE A 43 10.58 0.61 1.12
C ILE A 43 10.16 1.12 2.49
N GLY A 44 11.10 1.21 3.43
CA GLY A 44 10.79 1.68 4.77
C GLY A 44 12.01 2.12 5.57
N HIS A 45 11.84 2.20 6.89
CA HIS A 45 12.84 2.71 7.82
C HIS A 45 13.11 1.72 8.97
N PRO A 46 13.46 0.45 8.67
CA PRO A 46 13.61 -0.60 9.68
C PRO A 46 14.69 -0.22 10.70
N GLU A 47 14.37 -0.30 11.99
CA GLU A 47 15.30 0.01 13.09
C GLU A 47 15.97 1.40 12.96
N GLY A 48 15.31 2.34 12.28
CA GLY A 48 15.83 3.70 12.03
C GLY A 48 16.77 3.83 10.83
N LEU A 49 17.08 2.75 10.12
CA LEU A 49 17.86 2.77 8.87
C LEU A 49 16.99 3.28 7.72
N ARG A 50 17.24 4.53 7.31
CA ARG A 50 16.33 5.23 6.38
C ARG A 50 16.38 4.67 4.96
N PHE A 51 15.21 4.62 4.32
CA PHE A 51 15.03 4.25 2.91
C PHE A 51 15.61 2.86 2.56
N THR A 52 15.42 1.89 3.45
CA THR A 52 15.82 0.51 3.20
C THR A 52 14.84 -0.13 2.23
N LEU A 53 15.37 -0.71 1.15
CA LEU A 53 14.63 -1.53 0.21
C LEU A 53 14.78 -3.00 0.57
N SER A 54 13.66 -3.72 0.70
CA SER A 54 13.63 -5.18 0.78
C SER A 54 12.76 -5.75 -0.35
N THR A 55 13.00 -7.01 -0.69
CA THR A 55 12.32 -7.70 -1.80
C THR A 55 11.87 -9.08 -1.37
N GLY A 56 10.82 -9.58 -2.01
CA GLY A 56 10.28 -10.91 -1.77
C GLY A 56 9.20 -11.24 -2.78
N ILE A 57 8.26 -12.09 -2.37
CA ILE A 57 7.08 -12.43 -3.14
C ILE A 57 5.81 -12.32 -2.28
N ILE A 58 4.65 -12.29 -2.94
CA ILE A 58 3.37 -12.57 -2.30
C ILE A 58 3.32 -14.07 -1.97
N SER A 59 3.41 -14.41 -0.69
CA SER A 59 3.38 -15.80 -0.21
C SER A 59 1.94 -16.34 -0.11
N ARG A 60 0.97 -15.48 0.24
CA ARG A 60 -0.44 -15.85 0.32
C ARG A 60 -1.35 -14.63 0.17
N MET A 61 -2.45 -14.79 -0.56
CA MET A 61 -3.52 -13.80 -0.63
C MET A 61 -4.59 -14.08 0.45
N GLU A 62 -5.01 -13.04 1.15
CA GLU A 62 -6.17 -13.06 2.05
C GLU A 62 -7.18 -11.98 1.60
N ASN A 63 -8.33 -11.92 2.27
CA ASN A 63 -9.43 -11.03 1.87
C ASN A 63 -8.98 -9.55 1.79
N SER A 64 -8.37 -9.03 2.85
CA SER A 64 -7.96 -7.61 2.95
C SER A 64 -6.46 -7.43 3.21
N THR A 65 -5.72 -8.53 3.26
CA THR A 65 -4.29 -8.56 3.57
C THR A 65 -3.57 -9.46 2.59
N ILE A 66 -2.26 -9.27 2.49
CA ILE A 66 -1.34 -10.20 1.83
C ILE A 66 -0.30 -10.64 2.83
N GLN A 67 0.13 -11.89 2.73
CA GLN A 67 1.35 -12.39 3.36
C GLN A 67 2.49 -12.29 2.34
N MET A 68 3.66 -11.84 2.76
CA MET A 68 4.84 -11.71 1.91
C MET A 68 6.09 -12.32 2.55
N SER A 69 7.08 -12.63 1.72
CA SER A 69 8.40 -13.07 2.18
C SER A 69 9.41 -11.93 2.33
N ALA A 70 9.10 -10.72 1.84
CA ALA A 70 10.01 -9.58 1.94
C ALA A 70 10.31 -9.28 3.41
N PRO A 71 11.60 -9.20 3.82
CA PRO A 71 11.96 -8.90 5.20
C PRO A 71 11.38 -7.56 5.65
N VAL A 72 10.66 -7.56 6.76
CA VAL A 72 10.23 -6.35 7.45
C VAL A 72 10.55 -6.40 8.93
N SER A 73 10.76 -5.23 9.52
CA SER A 73 11.04 -5.05 10.94
C SER A 73 10.33 -3.78 11.43
N PRO A 74 10.25 -3.53 12.74
CA PRO A 74 9.75 -2.26 13.26
C PRO A 74 10.35 -1.06 12.52
N GLY A 75 9.48 -0.14 12.09
CA GLY A 75 9.86 1.00 11.23
C GLY A 75 9.50 0.81 9.74
N ASN A 76 9.10 -0.39 9.32
CA ASN A 76 8.45 -0.60 8.02
C ASN A 76 6.93 -0.41 8.07
N SER A 77 6.30 -0.45 9.24
CA SER A 77 4.84 -0.27 9.39
C SER A 77 4.39 1.07 8.78
N GLY A 78 3.37 1.02 7.92
CA GLY A 78 2.90 2.13 7.10
C GLY A 78 3.69 2.35 5.80
N GLY A 79 4.77 1.59 5.58
CA GLY A 79 5.57 1.64 4.36
C GLY A 79 4.85 0.99 3.17
N PRO A 80 5.10 1.47 1.94
CA PRO A 80 4.48 0.94 0.74
C PRO A 80 5.06 -0.41 0.34
N VAL A 81 4.20 -1.22 -0.28
CA VAL A 81 4.53 -2.46 -0.96
C VAL A 81 4.18 -2.28 -2.43
N PHE A 82 5.16 -2.46 -3.30
CA PHE A 82 5.03 -2.29 -4.74
C PHE A 82 5.16 -3.61 -5.48
N ASP A 83 4.52 -3.71 -6.64
CA ASP A 83 4.80 -4.75 -7.63
C ASP A 83 6.03 -4.40 -8.50
N ASP A 84 6.31 -5.22 -9.52
CA ASP A 84 7.41 -5.02 -10.47
C ASP A 84 7.23 -3.85 -11.44
N ARG A 85 6.03 -3.27 -11.50
CA ARG A 85 5.71 -2.06 -12.28
C ARG A 85 5.86 -0.79 -11.44
N GLY A 86 6.10 -0.93 -10.14
CA GLY A 86 6.15 0.18 -9.19
C GLY A 86 4.76 0.66 -8.79
N GLU A 87 3.70 -0.13 -9.01
CA GLU A 87 2.34 0.22 -8.58
C GLU A 87 2.14 -0.21 -7.13
N LEU A 88 1.46 0.63 -6.33
CA LEU A 88 1.16 0.31 -4.94
C LEU A 88 0.13 -0.81 -4.87
N ILE A 89 0.50 -1.93 -4.25
CA ILE A 89 -0.38 -3.10 -4.06
C ILE A 89 -0.84 -3.25 -2.61
N ALA A 90 -0.03 -2.82 -1.63
CA ALA A 90 -0.33 -2.98 -0.21
C ALA A 90 0.47 -2.00 0.67
N ILE A 91 0.11 -1.94 1.95
CA ILE A 91 0.75 -1.11 2.99
C ILE A 91 1.15 -2.03 4.15
N VAL A 92 2.43 -2.04 4.51
CA VAL A 92 2.95 -2.90 5.59
C VAL A 92 2.22 -2.58 6.90
N THR A 93 1.78 -3.62 7.61
CA THR A 93 1.16 -3.49 8.93
C THR A 93 1.90 -4.35 9.95
N SER A 94 1.85 -3.94 11.21
CA SER A 94 2.41 -4.70 12.31
C SER A 94 1.48 -5.88 12.64
N MET A 95 1.72 -7.05 12.03
CA MET A 95 1.09 -8.28 12.49
C MET A 95 2.08 -9.03 13.37
N VAL A 96 1.85 -8.95 14.68
CA VAL A 96 2.27 -10.00 15.60
C VAL A 96 1.57 -11.28 15.13
N ASP A 97 2.21 -12.44 15.23
CA ASP A 97 1.55 -13.67 14.82
C ASP A 97 0.22 -13.91 15.55
N LYS A 98 -0.55 -14.90 15.10
CA LYS A 98 -1.85 -15.24 15.71
C LYS A 98 -1.77 -15.59 17.21
N HIS A 99 -0.56 -15.74 17.77
CA HIS A 99 -0.28 -16.09 19.15
C HIS A 99 0.37 -14.98 19.98
N GLY A 100 0.63 -13.81 19.40
CA GLY A 100 1.29 -12.73 20.10
C GLY A 100 2.82 -12.89 20.20
N ASP A 101 3.42 -13.85 19.48
CA ASP A 101 4.86 -14.09 19.47
C ASP A 101 5.57 -13.09 18.53
N PRO A 102 6.46 -12.24 19.05
CA PRO A 102 7.29 -11.37 18.21
C PRO A 102 8.31 -12.14 17.36
N ASN A 103 8.48 -13.45 17.58
CA ASN A 103 9.45 -14.32 16.90
C ASN A 103 8.84 -15.21 15.82
N ALA A 104 7.68 -14.85 15.25
CA ALA A 104 7.22 -15.46 14.01
C ALA A 104 8.10 -15.01 12.84
N GLU A 105 9.32 -15.51 12.84
CA GLU A 105 10.30 -15.29 11.79
C GLU A 105 9.66 -15.64 10.44
N ASN A 106 9.71 -14.69 9.49
CA ASN A 106 9.22 -14.83 8.13
C ASN A 106 7.69 -14.83 7.93
N LEU A 107 6.90 -14.32 8.89
CA LEU A 107 5.48 -14.00 8.68
C LEU A 107 5.26 -12.50 8.60
N ASN A 108 5.33 -11.97 7.38
CA ASN A 108 5.18 -10.53 7.13
C ASN A 108 3.87 -10.26 6.40
N PHE A 109 3.15 -9.21 6.83
CA PHE A 109 1.83 -8.91 6.29
C PHE A 109 1.66 -7.45 5.93
N ALA A 110 0.79 -7.22 4.94
CA ALA A 110 0.40 -5.89 4.52
C ALA A 110 -1.09 -5.83 4.21
N VAL A 111 -1.72 -4.70 4.50
CA VAL A 111 -3.11 -4.42 4.12
C VAL A 111 -3.15 -4.07 2.65
N ARG A 112 -4.05 -4.68 1.88
CA ARG A 112 -4.18 -4.42 0.44
C ARG A 112 -4.54 -2.96 0.18
N ALA A 113 -3.89 -2.34 -0.80
CA ALA A 113 -4.09 -0.92 -1.13
C ALA A 113 -5.46 -0.65 -1.75
N ASP A 114 -6.13 -1.69 -2.25
CA ASP A 114 -7.50 -1.59 -2.78
C ASP A 114 -8.56 -1.30 -1.71
N ALA A 115 -8.24 -1.38 -0.42
CA ALA A 115 -9.06 -0.83 0.66
C ALA A 115 -9.30 0.68 0.51
N LEU A 116 -8.47 1.39 -0.26
CA LEU A 116 -8.68 2.79 -0.61
C LEU A 116 -9.89 2.97 -1.55
N LEU A 117 -10.28 1.94 -2.31
CA LEU A 117 -11.38 2.00 -3.29
C LEU A 117 -12.75 1.77 -2.65
N ASP A 118 -12.82 1.04 -1.54
CA ASP A 118 -14.06 0.82 -0.79
C ASP A 118 -14.24 1.89 0.30
N GLU A 119 -14.87 3.00 -0.07
CA GLU A 119 -15.13 4.11 0.85
C GLU A 119 -16.02 3.74 2.04
N SER A 120 -16.79 2.64 1.96
CA SER A 120 -17.68 2.21 3.05
C SER A 120 -16.90 1.75 4.29
N GLY A 121 -15.66 1.30 4.09
CA GLY A 121 -14.72 0.92 5.14
C GLY A 121 -14.16 2.10 5.95
N TRP A 122 -14.39 3.34 5.51
CA TRP A 122 -13.75 4.52 6.10
C TRP A 122 -14.70 5.33 7.01
N SER A 123 -14.10 5.94 8.03
CA SER A 123 -14.70 6.96 8.88
C SER A 123 -13.98 8.29 8.63
N PHE A 124 -14.59 9.17 7.84
CA PHE A 124 -14.01 10.44 7.41
C PHE A 124 -14.31 11.60 8.37
N ASN A 125 -13.39 12.55 8.45
CA ASN A 125 -13.71 13.91 8.89
C ASN A 125 -14.34 14.74 7.75
N LYS A 126 -14.65 16.01 8.01
CA LYS A 126 -15.31 16.91 7.05
C LYS A 126 -14.66 16.99 5.65
N LEU A 127 -13.33 16.81 5.56
CA LEU A 127 -12.58 16.94 4.30
C LEU A 127 -12.06 15.60 3.77
N GLY A 128 -12.06 14.56 4.59
CA GLY A 128 -11.39 13.30 4.28
C GLY A 128 -11.92 12.62 3.01
N HIS A 129 -13.24 12.58 2.84
CA HIS A 129 -13.86 11.96 1.67
C HIS A 129 -13.41 12.67 0.38
N LYS A 130 -13.48 14.00 0.33
CA LYS A 130 -13.02 14.79 -0.83
C LYS A 130 -11.55 14.51 -1.17
N HIS A 131 -10.67 14.51 -0.17
CA HIS A 131 -9.24 14.29 -0.40
C HIS A 131 -8.93 12.89 -0.92
N LEU A 132 -9.63 11.86 -0.45
CA LEU A 132 -9.47 10.50 -0.97
C LEU A 132 -9.95 10.43 -2.42
N THR A 133 -11.13 10.97 -2.73
CA THR A 133 -11.66 10.98 -4.11
C THR A 133 -10.72 11.71 -5.07
N ASP A 134 -10.17 12.87 -4.68
CA ASP A 134 -9.21 13.61 -5.50
C ASP A 134 -7.94 12.78 -5.77
N TYR A 135 -7.43 12.06 -4.74
CA TYR A 135 -6.29 11.17 -4.90
C TYR A 135 -6.59 10.03 -5.88
N LEU A 136 -7.70 9.32 -5.69
CA LEU A 136 -8.08 8.19 -6.55
C LEU A 136 -8.26 8.61 -8.02
N ALA A 137 -8.80 9.80 -8.27
CA ALA A 137 -8.91 10.36 -9.62
C ALA A 137 -7.53 10.61 -10.28
N SER A 138 -6.49 10.87 -9.48
CA SER A 138 -5.12 11.09 -9.96
C SER A 138 -4.25 9.83 -9.99
N ALA A 139 -4.55 8.85 -9.13
CA ALA A 139 -3.82 7.59 -8.95
C ALA A 139 -4.34 6.44 -9.83
N ALA A 140 -5.50 6.62 -10.49
CA ALA A 140 -6.02 5.64 -11.43
C ALA A 140 -4.94 5.30 -12.47
N PRO A 141 -4.77 4.00 -12.82
CA PRO A 141 -3.80 3.61 -13.82
C PRO A 141 -4.09 4.42 -15.08
N LYS A 142 -3.14 5.29 -15.46
CA LYS A 142 -3.17 5.95 -16.77
C LYS A 142 -3.23 4.81 -17.75
N THR A 143 -4.41 4.56 -18.32
CA THR A 143 -4.61 3.52 -19.32
C THR A 143 -3.43 3.64 -20.26
N ALA A 144 -2.61 2.58 -20.30
CA ALA A 144 -1.48 2.55 -21.20
C ALA A 144 -2.00 3.01 -22.56
N ILE A 145 -1.45 4.09 -23.09
CA ILE A 145 -1.60 4.41 -24.50
C ILE A 145 -0.90 3.26 -25.20
N ARG A 146 -1.60 2.13 -25.35
CA ARG A 146 -1.33 1.15 -26.37
C ARG A 146 -1.65 1.89 -27.66
N ALA A 147 -0.65 2.60 -28.16
CA ALA A 147 -0.55 2.83 -29.58
C ALA A 147 -0.58 1.45 -30.21
N VAL A 148 -1.75 1.06 -30.71
CA VAL A 148 -1.88 0.05 -31.73
C VAL A 148 -1.11 0.61 -32.91
N ASN A 149 0.14 0.19 -33.07
CA ASN A 149 0.88 0.29 -34.31
C ASN A 149 1.56 -1.06 -34.52
N HIS A 150 0.89 -1.87 -35.34
CA HIS A 150 1.52 -2.94 -36.13
C HIS A 150 2.68 -2.35 -36.96
N PRO A 151 3.72 -3.13 -37.21
CA PRO A 151 3.69 -4.05 -38.35
C PRO A 151 3.65 -5.53 -37.98
#